data_AF-C2BE66-F1
#
_entry.id   AF-C2BE66-F1
#
_cell.length_a   1.000
_cell.length_b   1.000
_cell.length_c   1.000
_cell.angle_alpha   90.00
_cell.angle_beta   90.00
_cell.angle_gamma   90.00
#
_symmetry.space_group_name_H-M   'P 1'
#
loop_
_entity.id
_entity.type
_entity.pdbx_description
1 polymer ?
#
loop_
_entity_poly.entity_id
_entity_poly.type
_entity_poly.pdbx_seq_one_letter_code
_entity_poly.pdbx_strand_id
1 'polypeptide(L)' 'MGQIHPVVAERAENSTVWDVEGREYIDFAGGIAVLNTGHLHPKVIAAVQEQ' A
#
# COMPACT_ATOMS: atom_id res chain seq x y z
N MET A 1 -1.93 1.92 21.15
CA MET A 1 -2.02 2.25 19.71
C MET A 1 -2.70 1.08 19.02
N GLY A 2 -3.95 1.24 18.59
CA GLY A 2 -4.74 0.20 17.91
C GLY A 2 -4.88 0.50 16.41
N GLN A 3 -5.66 -0.31 15.69
CA GLN A 3 -5.99 -0.01 14.30
C GLN A 3 -6.89 1.23 14.21
N ILE A 4 -6.52 2.17 13.33
CA ILE A 4 -7.25 3.43 13.12
C ILE A 4 -8.46 3.21 12.19
N HIS A 5 -8.31 2.31 11.21
CA HIS A 5 -9.36 1.95 10.27
C HIS A 5 -9.60 0.44 10.30
N PRO A 6 -10.87 -0.02 10.21
CA PRO A 6 -11.21 -1.44 10.12
C PRO A 6 -11.04 -1.96 8.67
N VAL A 7 -9.93 -1.59 8.01
CA VAL A 7 -9.62 -2.00 6.63
C VAL A 7 -8.53 -3.06 6.70
N VAL A 8 -8.82 -4.24 6.17
CA VAL A 8 -7.84 -5.32 6.01
C VAL A 8 -7.41 -5.35 4.55
N ALA A 9 -6.20 -4.85 4.27
CA ALA A 9 -5.67 -4.77 2.92
C ALA A 9 -5.36 -6.17 2.35
N GLU A 10 -5.83 -6.44 1.13
CA GLU A 10 -5.51 -7.64 0.36
C GLU A 10 -4.38 -7.37 -0.65
N ARG A 11 -4.47 -6.25 -1.38
CA ARG A 11 -3.45 -5.81 -2.33
C ARG A 11 -3.36 -4.29 -2.39
N ALA A 12 -2.23 -3.77 -2.87
CA ALA A 12 -2.03 -2.34 -3.08
C ALA A 12 -1.10 -2.09 -4.27
N GLU A 13 -1.31 -0.99 -4.99
CA GLU A 13 -0.51 -0.58 -6.12
C GLU A 13 -0.53 0.95 -6.23
N ASN A 14 0.64 1.58 -6.28
CA ASN A 14 0.76 3.04 -6.31
C ASN A 14 0.00 3.69 -5.13
N SER A 15 -1.02 4.50 -5.39
CA SER A 15 -1.87 5.13 -4.38
C SER A 15 -3.18 4.38 -4.12
N THR A 16 -3.34 3.18 -4.65
CA THR A 16 -4.60 2.42 -4.53
C THR A 16 -4.42 1.20 -3.63
N VAL A 17 -5.39 0.98 -2.74
CA VAL A 17 -5.48 -0.19 -1.85
C VAL A 17 -6.82 -0.88 -2.08
N TRP A 18 -6.81 -2.21 -2.14
CA TRP A 18 -8.01 -3.03 -2.15
C TRP A 18 -8.07 -3.86 -0.88
N ASP A 19 -9.23 -3.86 -0.23
CA ASP A 19 -9.47 -4.73 0.93
C ASP A 19 -9.91 -6.13 0.52
N VAL A 20 -9.99 -7.03 1.50
CA VAL A 20 -10.41 -8.43 1.33
C VAL A 20 -11.87 -8.60 0.85
N GLU A 21 -12.67 -7.53 0.85
CA GLU A 21 -14.03 -7.52 0.31
C GLU A 21 -14.07 -6.97 -1.13
N GLY A 22 -12.91 -6.63 -1.70
CA GLY A 22 -12.75 -6.08 -3.04
C GLY A 22 -13.01 -4.58 -3.16
N ARG A 23 -13.18 -3.85 -2.04
CA ARG A 23 -13.39 -2.39 -2.07
C ARG A 23 -12.09 -1.67 -2.35
N GLU A 24 -12.15 -0.69 -3.24
CA GLU A 24 -11.02 0.14 -3.64
C GLU A 24 -10.96 1.45 -2.86
N TYR A 25 -9.76 1.83 -2.43
CA TYR A 25 -9.49 3.05 -1.68
C TYR A 25 -8.30 3.80 -2.28
N ILE A 26 -8.37 5.13 -2.26
CA ILE A 26 -7.21 5.97 -2.51
C ILE A 26 -6.48 6.22 -1.18
N ASP A 27 -5.23 5.77 -1.08
CA ASP A 27 -4.38 5.92 0.09
C ASP A 27 -3.79 7.34 0.17
N PHE A 28 -4.47 8.21 0.91
CA PHE A 28 -3.98 9.54 1.29
C PHE A 28 -3.14 9.54 2.57
N ALA A 29 -3.03 8.42 3.27
CA ALA A 29 -2.18 8.30 4.46
C ALA A 29 -0.72 8.01 4.09
N GLY A 30 -0.51 7.34 2.96
CA GLY A 30 0.81 6.97 2.44
C GLY A 30 1.60 6.11 3.42
N GLY A 31 0.92 5.25 4.18
CA GLY A 31 1.55 4.45 5.25
C GLY A 31 2.25 5.31 6.31
N ILE A 32 1.62 6.40 6.75
CA ILE A 32 2.24 7.44 7.62
C ILE A 32 3.44 8.07 6.90
N ALA A 33 3.19 8.57 5.68
CA ALA A 33 4.17 9.22 4.81
C ALA A 33 5.45 8.41 4.48
N VAL A 34 5.40 7.08 4.64
CA VAL A 34 6.51 6.17 4.30
C VAL A 34 6.52 5.87 2.80
N LEU A 35 5.35 5.76 2.18
CA LEU A 35 5.17 5.27 0.82
C LEU A 35 5.21 6.39 -0.23
N ASN A 36 6.24 7.23 -0.16
CA ASN A 36 6.37 8.40 -1.05
C ASN A 36 6.48 8.03 -2.55
N THR A 37 6.96 6.83 -2.86
CA THR A 37 7.01 6.29 -4.24
C THR A 37 5.78 5.46 -4.60
N GLY A 38 4.78 5.41 -3.71
CA GLY A 38 3.63 4.50 -3.81
C GLY A 38 3.95 3.07 -3.39
N HIS A 39 2.88 2.30 -3.15
CA HIS A 39 2.94 0.86 -2.92
C HIS A 39 3.56 0.15 -4.13
N LEU A 40 4.47 -0.81 -3.89
CA LEU A 40 4.98 -1.72 -4.92
C LEU A 40 5.63 -1.05 -6.14
N HIS A 41 6.37 0.05 -5.94
CA HIS A 41 7.02 0.74 -7.05
C HIS A 41 7.98 -0.18 -7.84
N PRO A 42 7.88 -0.28 -9.19
CA PRO A 42 8.60 -1.27 -9.98
C PRO A 42 10.12 -1.28 -9.79
N LYS A 43 10.74 -0.11 -9.70
CA LYS A 43 12.19 0.00 -9.47
C LYS A 43 12.63 -0.51 -8.09
N VAL A 44 11.78 -0.35 -7.07
CA VAL A 44 12.08 -0.80 -5.71
C VAL A 44 11.93 -2.31 -5.63
N ILE A 45 10.88 -2.86 -6.25
CA ILE A 45 10.69 -4.31 -6.36
C ILE A 45 11.88 -4.96 -7.06
N ALA A 46 12.28 -4.46 -8.23
CA ALA A 46 13.41 -5.00 -8.97
C ALA A 46 14.69 -4.99 -8.13
N ALA A 47 14.99 -3.86 -7.47
CA ALA A 47 16.17 -3.75 -6.61
C ALA A 47 16.14 -4.73 -5.42
N VAL A 48 14.97 -5.00 -4.81
CA VAL A 48 14.83 -5.98 -3.73
C VAL A 48 14.96 -7.42 -4.23
N GLN A 49 14.46 -7.72 -5.44
CA GLN A 49 14.56 -9.05 -6.05
C GLN A 49 16.00 -9.42 -6.45
N GLU A 50 16.85 -8.43 -6.69
CA GLU A 50 18.27 -8.61 -7.06
C GLU A 50 19.21 -8.83 -5.85
N GLN A 51 18.72 -8.66 -4.62
CA GLN A 51 19.49 -8.88 -3.39
C GLN A 51 19.60 -10.36 -3.02
#